data_AF-A0AA39A090-F1
#
_entry.id   AF-A0AA39A090-F1
#
_cell.length_a   1.000
_cell.length_b   1.000
_cell.length_c   1.000
_cell.angle_alpha   90.00
_cell.angle_beta   90.00
_cell.angle_gamma   90.00
#
_symmetry.space_group_name_H-M   'P 1'
#
loop_
_entity.id
_entity.type
_entity.pdbx_description
1 polymer ?
#
loop_
_entity_poly.entity_id
_entity_poly.type
_entity_poly.pdbx_seq_one_letter_code
_entity_poly.pdbx_strand_id
1 'polypeptide(L)'
;MEHGSFSDHSKSTFSLSDEDHTLANSIRFTLNQDPRVAFCGYSIPHPSDARVNIRVQTTGDSAREVLKDACQDLMLMCQHVRSTFDKAVVDYKMSKPVKDMSIKK
;
A
#
# COMPACT_ATOMS: atom_id res chain seq x y z
N MET A 1 9.78 12.99 -5.17
CA MET A 1 11.23 13.27 -5.35
C MET A 1 12.02 12.41 -4.38
N GLU A 2 13.07 11.71 -4.82
CA GLU A 2 13.95 10.93 -3.95
C GLU A 2 15.05 11.83 -3.36
N HIS A 3 15.19 11.81 -2.04
CA HIS A 3 16.25 12.48 -1.29
C HIS A 3 17.12 11.39 -0.61
N GLY A 4 18.04 10.83 -1.39
CA GLY A 4 19.06 9.86 -0.95
C GLY A 4 20.47 10.45 -1.01
N SER A 5 21.43 9.82 -0.34
CA SER A 5 22.85 10.16 -0.54
C SER A 5 23.29 9.66 -1.92
N PHE A 6 23.98 10.48 -2.71
CA PHE A 6 24.57 10.05 -3.99
C PHE A 6 25.57 8.89 -3.83
N SER A 7 26.06 8.64 -2.62
CA SER A 7 27.04 7.60 -2.30
C SER A 7 26.43 6.32 -1.69
N ASP A 8 25.19 6.37 -1.17
CA ASP A 8 24.57 5.25 -0.45
C ASP A 8 23.13 5.05 -0.90
N HIS A 9 22.93 4.08 -1.78
CA HIS A 9 21.63 3.71 -2.32
C HIS A 9 20.79 2.83 -1.37
N SER A 10 21.35 2.39 -0.24
CA SER A 10 20.63 1.59 0.76
C SER A 10 19.71 2.44 1.64
N LYS A 11 19.84 3.78 1.60
CA LYS A 11 19.10 4.70 2.47
C LYS A 11 18.58 5.91 1.69
N SER A 12 17.26 5.95 1.48
CA SER A 12 16.61 7.04 0.77
C SER A 12 15.34 7.51 1.46
N THR A 13 15.03 8.80 1.30
CA THR A 13 13.74 9.37 1.68
C THR A 13 12.97 9.72 0.41
N PHE A 14 11.79 9.13 0.22
CA PHE A 14 10.93 9.36 -0.92
C PHE A 14 9.82 10.31 -0.55
N SER A 15 9.75 11.45 -1.24
CA SER A 15 8.67 12.42 -1.06
C SER A 15 7.61 12.20 -2.13
N LEU A 16 6.40 11.85 -1.70
CA LEU A 16 5.22 11.64 -2.52
C LEU A 16 4.27 12.82 -2.33
N SER A 17 3.99 13.54 -3.42
CA SER A 17 3.02 14.64 -3.46
C SER A 17 1.61 14.09 -3.68
N ASP A 18 0.62 14.84 -3.20
CA ASP A 18 -0.82 14.54 -3.29
C ASP A 18 -1.22 13.21 -2.63
N GLU A 19 -0.45 12.77 -1.64
CA GLU A 19 -0.66 11.53 -0.89
C GLU A 19 -0.70 11.82 0.62
N ASP A 20 -1.35 10.92 1.37
CA ASP A 20 -1.57 11.04 2.80
C ASP A 20 -1.33 9.72 3.56
N HIS A 21 -1.85 9.63 4.78
CA HIS A 21 -1.76 8.44 5.63
C HIS A 21 -2.26 7.15 4.98
N THR A 22 -3.18 7.24 4.01
CA THR A 22 -3.82 6.10 3.36
C THR A 22 -2.79 5.25 2.62
N LEU A 23 -2.07 5.85 1.67
CA LEU A 23 -1.03 5.17 0.92
C LEU A 23 0.20 4.93 1.81
N ALA A 24 0.57 5.93 2.62
CA ALA A 24 1.77 5.90 3.42
C ALA A 24 1.79 4.75 4.44
N ASN A 25 0.69 4.57 5.18
CA ASN A 25 0.60 3.51 6.18
C ASN A 25 0.51 2.13 5.53
N SER A 26 -0.16 2.03 4.38
CA SER A 26 -0.28 0.77 3.62
C SER A 26 1.08 0.31 3.10
N ILE A 27 1.85 1.20 2.46
CA ILE A 27 3.21 0.89 1.99
C ILE A 27 4.15 0.60 3.17
N ARG A 28 4.06 1.36 4.26
CA ARG A 28 4.83 1.11 5.49
C ARG A 28 4.58 -0.30 6.04
N PHE A 29 3.33 -0.78 5.98
CA PHE A 29 3.03 -2.14 6.41
C PHE A 29 3.76 -3.17 5.54
N THR A 30 3.66 -3.07 4.21
CA THR A 30 4.32 -3.99 3.28
C THR A 30 5.85 -3.96 3.42
N LEU A 31 6.44 -2.77 3.52
CA LEU A 31 7.89 -2.62 3.72
C LEU A 31 8.40 -3.29 4.99
N ASN A 32 7.62 -3.27 6.08
CA ASN A 32 8.02 -3.94 7.33
C ASN A 32 7.97 -5.47 7.25
N GLN A 33 7.33 -6.05 6.23
CA GLN A 33 7.33 -7.50 6.02
C GLN A 33 8.57 -7.97 5.24
N ASP A 34 9.26 -7.06 4.54
CA ASP A 34 10.42 -7.41 3.74
C ASP A 34 11.68 -7.54 4.63
N PRO A 35 12.33 -8.71 4.69
CA PRO A 35 13.53 -8.92 5.51
C PRO A 35 14.74 -8.08 5.06
N ARG A 36 14.73 -7.52 3.84
CA ARG A 36 15.76 -6.61 3.33
C ARG A 36 15.68 -5.22 3.98
N VAL A 37 14.55 -4.88 4.59
CA VAL A 37 14.30 -3.57 5.22
C VAL A 37 14.77 -3.59 6.66
N ALA A 38 15.77 -2.76 6.98
CA ALA A 38 16.24 -2.55 8.34
C ALA A 38 15.39 -1.52 9.08
N PHE A 39 14.90 -0.50 8.37
CA PHE A 39 14.02 0.53 8.92
C PHE A 39 13.10 1.12 7.86
N CYS A 40 11.83 1.29 8.18
CA CYS A 40 10.94 2.14 7.41
C CYS A 40 10.02 2.99 8.30
N GLY A 41 9.66 4.16 7.79
CA GLY A 41 8.74 5.07 8.47
C GLY A 41 8.25 6.15 7.52
N TYR A 42 7.15 6.80 7.87
CA TYR A 42 6.65 7.94 7.11
C TYR A 42 6.31 9.12 8.02
N SER A 43 6.33 10.31 7.45
CA SER A 43 5.92 11.54 8.13
C SER A 43 5.24 12.48 7.14
N ILE A 44 4.24 13.21 7.63
CA ILE A 44 3.64 14.35 6.92
C ILE A 44 4.26 15.61 7.53
N PRO A 45 4.99 16.43 6.75
CA PRO A 45 5.69 17.59 7.29
C PRO A 45 4.77 18.59 8.00
N HIS A 46 3.56 18.77 7.45
CA HIS A 46 2.55 19.66 8.01
C HIS A 46 1.15 19.22 7.54
N PRO A 47 0.09 19.25 8.37
CA PRO A 47 -1.26 18.82 7.97
C PRO A 47 -1.85 19.55 6.75
N SER A 48 -1.40 20.78 6.48
CA SER A 48 -1.82 21.57 5.30
C SER A 48 -1.05 21.26 4.01
N ASP A 49 -0.02 20.42 4.07
CA ASP A 49 0.77 20.00 2.92
C ASP A 49 0.39 18.56 2.55
N ALA A 50 -0.19 18.38 1.36
CA ALA A 50 -0.56 17.07 0.84
C ALA A 50 0.71 16.35 0.33
N ARG A 51 1.59 16.01 1.26
CA ARG A 51 2.87 15.38 0.95
C ARG A 51 3.31 14.47 2.08
N VAL A 52 3.73 13.27 1.70
CA VAL A 52 4.29 12.27 2.61
C VAL A 52 5.76 12.05 2.29
N ASN A 53 6.58 12.02 3.34
CA ASN A 53 7.97 11.58 3.25
C ASN A 53 8.09 10.17 3.80
N ILE A 54 8.47 9.20 2.97
CA ILE A 54 8.71 7.81 3.32
C ILE A 54 10.22 7.59 3.41
N ARG A 55 10.72 7.24 4.60
CA ARG A 55 12.11 6.85 4.82
C ARG A 55 12.23 5.33 4.69
N VAL A 56 13.16 4.86 3.86
CA VAL A 56 13.50 3.45 3.73
C VAL A 56 15.01 3.28 3.93
N GLN A 57 15.37 2.34 4.78
CA GLN A 57 16.74 1.91 5.00
C GLN A 57 16.78 0.38 4.89
N THR A 58 17.63 -0.11 4.01
CA THR A 58 17.82 -1.53 3.76
C THR A 58 19.14 -2.01 4.37
N THR A 59 19.35 -3.32 4.39
CA THR A 59 20.61 -3.94 4.83
C THR A 59 21.72 -3.92 3.77
N GLY A 60 21.42 -3.50 2.54
CA GLY A 60 22.40 -3.41 1.45
C GLY A 60 21.78 -3.19 0.08
N ASP A 61 20.55 -3.66 -0.15
CA ASP A 61 19.84 -3.49 -1.42
C ASP A 61 19.44 -2.03 -1.69
N SER A 62 19.16 -1.68 -2.95
CA SER A 62 18.69 -0.32 -3.25
C SER A 62 17.33 -0.06 -2.59
N ALA A 63 17.24 1.00 -1.78
CA ALA A 63 16.00 1.44 -1.15
C ALA A 63 14.89 1.74 -2.18
N ARG A 64 15.27 2.16 -3.39
CA ARG A 64 14.35 2.43 -4.50
C ARG A 64 13.72 1.15 -5.03
N GLU A 65 14.53 0.11 -5.26
CA GLU A 65 14.02 -1.18 -5.75
C GLU A 65 13.16 -1.85 -4.68
N VAL A 66 13.59 -1.83 -3.41
CA VAL A 66 12.79 -2.38 -2.30
C VAL A 66 11.45 -1.65 -2.14
N LEU A 67 11.41 -0.32 -2.29
CA LEU A 67 10.16 0.44 -2.27
C LEU A 67 9.24 0.06 -3.44
N LYS A 68 9.81 -0.15 -4.63
CA LYS A 68 9.06 -0.55 -5.82
C LYS A 68 8.46 -1.94 -5.67
N ASP A 69 9.25 -2.90 -5.18
CA ASP A 69 8.77 -4.26 -4.88
C ASP A 69 7.61 -4.21 -3.87
N ALA A 70 7.76 -3.43 -2.78
CA ALA A 70 6.70 -3.27 -1.79
C ALA A 70 5.41 -2.65 -2.37
N CYS A 71 5.52 -1.75 -3.35
CA CYS A 71 4.34 -1.23 -4.06
C CYS A 71 3.67 -2.32 -4.91
N GLN A 72 4.45 -3.15 -5.61
CA GLN A 72 3.92 -4.26 -6.41
C GLN A 72 3.22 -5.30 -5.52
N ASP A 73 3.81 -5.65 -4.39
CA ASP A 73 3.21 -6.55 -3.41
C ASP A 73 1.89 -6.00 -2.85
N LEU A 74 1.85 -4.70 -2.56
CA LEU A 74 0.61 -4.03 -2.14
C LEU A 74 -0.49 -4.13 -3.21
N MET A 75 -0.15 -3.92 -4.49
CA MET A 75 -1.10 -4.08 -5.59
C MET A 75 -1.63 -5.51 -5.69
N LEU A 76 -0.76 -6.51 -5.56
CA LEU A 76 -1.15 -7.93 -5.58
C LEU A 76 -2.06 -8.28 -4.40
N MET A 77 -1.77 -7.77 -3.20
CA MET A 77 -2.65 -7.93 -2.03
C MET A 77 -4.04 -7.34 -2.29
N CYS A 78 -4.11 -6.11 -2.79
CA CYS A 78 -5.39 -5.47 -3.13
C CYS A 78 -6.17 -6.26 -4.20
N GLN A 79 -5.49 -6.77 -5.23
CA GLN A 79 -6.10 -7.60 -6.26
C GLN A 79 -6.66 -8.91 -5.69
N HIS A 80 -5.92 -9.55 -4.79
CA HIS A 80 -6.36 -10.77 -4.12
C HIS A 80 -7.61 -10.51 -3.26
N VAL A 81 -7.58 -9.47 -2.42
CA VAL A 81 -8.72 -9.09 -1.57
C VAL A 81 -9.96 -8.81 -2.42
N ARG A 82 -9.83 -8.03 -3.49
CA ARG A 82 -10.92 -7.73 -4.41
C ARG A 82 -11.49 -9.00 -5.05
N SER A 83 -10.63 -9.86 -5.59
CA SER A 83 -11.06 -11.09 -6.27
C SER A 83 -11.80 -12.04 -5.32
N THR A 84 -11.33 -12.17 -4.08
CA THR A 84 -11.97 -13.01 -3.05
C THR A 84 -13.30 -12.41 -2.61
N PHE A 85 -13.37 -11.09 -2.44
CA PHE A 85 -14.60 -10.39 -2.10
C PHE A 85 -15.66 -10.51 -3.20
N ASP A 86 -15.28 -10.28 -4.46
CA ASP A 86 -16.17 -10.39 -5.62
C ASP A 86 -16.78 -11.80 -5.72
N LYS A 87 -15.98 -12.86 -5.51
CA LYS A 87 -16.48 -14.25 -5.45
C LYS A 87 -17.48 -14.45 -4.32
N ALA A 88 -17.16 -14.00 -3.10
CA ALA A 88 -18.06 -14.14 -1.95
C ALA A 88 -19.40 -13.41 -2.17
N VAL A 89 -19.38 -12.25 -2.83
CA VAL A 89 -20.59 -11.49 -3.19
C VAL A 89 -21.43 -12.24 -4.23
N VAL A 90 -20.80 -12.85 -5.23
CA VAL A 90 -21.50 -13.69 -6.22
C VAL A 90 -22.15 -14.89 -5.55
N ASP A 91 -21.42 -15.62 -4.72
CA ASP A 91 -21.93 -16.80 -4.01
C ASP A 91 -23.10 -16.44 -3.08
N TYR A 92 -23.01 -15.30 -2.39
CA TYR A 92 -24.10 -14.79 -1.56
C TYR A 92 -25.36 -14.45 -2.37
N LYS A 93 -25.20 -13.81 -3.53
CA LYS A 93 -26.33 -13.49 -4.41
C LYS A 93 -26.98 -14.74 -5.01
N MET A 94 -26.21 -15.79 -5.30
CA MET A 94 -26.72 -17.05 -5.84
C MET A 94 -27.41 -17.92 -4.79
N SER A 95 -26.95 -17.86 -3.52
CA SER A 95 -27.51 -18.67 -2.43
C SER A 95 -28.82 -18.13 -1.83
N LYS A 96 -29.14 -16.85 -2.03
CA LYS A 96 -30.46 -16.30 -1.70
C LYS A 96 -31.42 -16.52 -2.86
N PRO A 97 -32.43 -17.42 -2.76
CA PRO A 97 -33.49 -17.45 -3.74
C PRO A 97 -34.20 -16.09 -3.71
N VAL A 98 -34.55 -15.57 -4.88
CA VAL A 98 -35.38 -14.37 -5.08
C VAL A 98 -36.71 -14.55 -4.32
N LYS A 99 -36.73 -14.24 -3.03
CA LYS A 99 -37.90 -14.46 -2.16
C LYS A 99 -38.58 -13.17 -1.71
N ASP A 100 -38.22 -12.02 -2.28
CA ASP A 100 -38.75 -10.73 -1.83
C ASP A 100 -39.07 -9.71 -2.94
N MET A 101 -39.64 -10.18 -4.06
CA MET A 101 -40.35 -9.31 -5.01
C MET A 101 -41.80 -9.75 -5.25
N SER A 102 -42.47 -10.29 -4.23
CA SER A 102 -43.93 -10.27 -4.22
C SER A 102 -44.42 -8.92 -3.72
N ILE A 103 -44.40 -7.91 -4.61
CA ILE A 103 -45.27 -6.75 -4.44
C ILE A 103 -46.69 -7.28 -4.65
N LYS A 104 -47.42 -7.48 -3.56
CA LYS A 104 -48.86 -7.76 -3.61
C LYS A 104 -49.54 -6.55 -4.26
N LYS A 105 -50.47 -6.87 -5.17
CA LYS A 105 -51.35 -6.00 -5.97
C LYS A 105 -51.69 -4.65 -5.36
#